data_AF-A0ABD4KW46-F1
#
_entry.id   AF-A0ABD4KW46-F1
#
_cell.length_a   1.000
_cell.length_b   1.000
_cell.length_c   1.000
_cell.angle_alpha   90.00
_cell.angle_beta   90.00
_cell.angle_gamma   90.00
#
_symmetry.space_group_name_H-M   'P 1'
#
loop_
_entity.id
_entity.type
_entity.pdbx_description
1 polymer ?
#
loop_
_entity_poly.entity_id
_entity_poly.type
_entity_poly.pdbx_seq_one_letter_code
_entity_poly.pdbx_strand_id
1 'polypeptide(L)'
;MIKLGCNTSLPSGWQWAEAGKVIDIRDGTHDSPKPVEVGIPLVTSKNLKNGKIDFSICTNISAEDHEQISKRSVVDDGDILYAMIGTIGNPVIVQGDRDFSIKNVALFKFSKSQVYNRYFYHLLGSSLVSQQLEKNARGG
;
A
#
# COMPACT_ATOMS: atom_id res chain seq x y z
N MET A 1 -7.13 -9.31 9.57
CA MET A 1 -8.53 -9.31 9.09
C MET A 1 -9.10 -7.90 9.25
N ILE A 2 -9.15 -7.12 8.16
CA ILE A 2 -9.75 -5.78 8.15
C ILE A 2 -11.26 -5.98 7.88
N LYS A 3 -12.08 -5.93 8.94
CA LYS A 3 -13.55 -5.87 8.90
C LYS A 3 -14.03 -4.44 8.69
N LEU A 4 -14.73 -4.22 7.58
CA LEU A 4 -15.08 -2.90 7.09
C LEU A 4 -16.28 -2.20 7.78
N GLY A 5 -16.56 -2.29 9.09
CA GLY A 5 -17.58 -1.39 9.66
C GLY A 5 -17.88 -1.51 11.15
N CYS A 6 -18.50 -0.45 11.66
CA CYS A 6 -19.15 -0.38 12.96
C CYS A 6 -20.58 -0.96 12.88
N ASN A 7 -21.02 -1.62 13.96
CA ASN A 7 -22.43 -1.99 14.20
C ASN A 7 -23.33 -0.78 13.82
N THR A 8 -24.34 -0.83 12.94
CA THR A 8 -25.38 -1.84 12.72
C THR A 8 -26.19 -1.41 11.48
N SER A 9 -26.47 -2.35 10.58
CA SER A 9 -27.13 -2.21 9.26
C SER A 9 -26.30 -1.53 8.16
N LEU A 10 -25.90 -2.33 7.17
CA LEU A 10 -25.42 -1.82 5.89
C LEU A 10 -26.63 -1.36 5.05
N PRO A 11 -26.47 -0.39 4.13
CA PRO A 11 -27.52 -0.05 3.18
C PRO A 11 -27.95 -1.27 2.36
N SER A 12 -29.18 -1.24 1.82
CA SER A 12 -29.66 -2.32 0.96
C SER A 12 -28.71 -2.56 -0.23
N GLY A 13 -28.36 -3.83 -0.48
CA GLY A 13 -27.41 -4.24 -1.51
C GLY A 13 -25.93 -4.28 -1.10
N TRP A 14 -25.59 -3.84 0.11
CA TRP A 14 -24.22 -3.91 0.64
C TRP A 14 -23.98 -5.19 1.43
N GLN A 15 -22.76 -5.69 1.39
CA GLN A 15 -22.34 -6.87 2.15
C GLN A 15 -20.97 -6.67 2.79
N TRP A 16 -20.74 -7.36 3.90
CA TRP A 16 -19.42 -7.45 4.49
C TRP A 16 -18.50 -8.30 3.61
N ALA A 17 -17.36 -7.75 3.24
CA ALA A 17 -16.32 -8.47 2.52
C ALA A 17 -14.98 -8.32 3.23
N GLU A 18 -14.17 -9.37 3.15
CA GLU A 18 -12.77 -9.33 3.57
C GLU A 18 -11.93 -8.77 2.42
N ALA A 19 -11.11 -7.74 2.71
CA ALA A 19 -10.34 -7.05 1.67
C ALA A 19 -9.49 -7.99 0.81
N GLY A 20 -8.82 -8.99 1.41
CA GLY A 20 -8.00 -9.97 0.69
C GLY A 20 -8.78 -10.95 -0.19
N LYS A 21 -10.13 -10.97 -0.12
CA LYS A 21 -10.98 -11.75 -1.02
C LYS A 21 -11.46 -10.96 -2.23
N VAL A 22 -11.37 -9.64 -2.20
CA VAL A 22 -11.88 -8.73 -3.26
C VAL A 22 -10.78 -7.92 -3.95
N ILE A 23 -9.62 -7.81 -3.30
CA ILE A 23 -8.43 -7.09 -3.77
C ILE A 23 -7.22 -8.00 -3.55
N ASP A 24 -6.30 -8.00 -4.51
CA ASP A 24 -4.99 -8.63 -4.37
C ASP A 24 -4.11 -7.73 -3.48
N ILE A 25 -3.69 -8.28 -2.34
CA ILE A 25 -2.92 -7.57 -1.31
C ILE A 25 -1.54 -8.20 -1.23
N ARG A 26 -0.53 -7.37 -1.40
CA ARG A 26 0.87 -7.73 -1.36
C ARG A 26 1.64 -6.79 -0.44
N ASP A 27 2.92 -7.05 -0.28
CA ASP A 27 3.83 -6.21 0.47
C ASP A 27 5.12 -5.97 -0.30
N GLY A 28 5.81 -4.88 0.03
CA GLY A 28 7.16 -4.63 -0.46
C GLY A 28 8.18 -5.63 0.07
N THR A 29 9.37 -5.67 -0.55
CA THR A 29 10.44 -6.56 -0.08
C THR A 29 10.82 -6.27 1.37
N HIS A 30 11.26 -7.30 2.09
CA HIS A 30 11.91 -7.16 3.40
C HIS A 30 13.44 -7.10 3.29
N ASP A 31 13.97 -7.44 2.12
CA ASP A 31 15.41 -7.43 1.88
C ASP A 31 15.97 -6.01 1.90
N SER A 32 17.28 -5.91 2.05
CA SER A 32 18.01 -4.65 2.01
C SER A 32 18.92 -4.63 0.78
N PRO A 33 18.35 -4.37 -0.42
CA PRO A 33 19.13 -4.21 -1.64
C PRO A 33 20.19 -3.12 -1.46
N LYS A 34 21.32 -3.26 -2.16
CA LYS A 34 22.45 -2.35 -1.98
C LYS A 34 22.15 -1.00 -2.63
N PRO A 35 22.32 0.13 -1.91
CA PRO A 35 22.17 1.45 -2.50
C PRO A 35 23.15 1.68 -3.65
N VAL A 36 22.67 2.33 -4.71
CA VAL A 36 23.49 2.80 -5.83
C VAL A 36 23.27 4.31 -6.04
N GLU A 37 24.22 5.01 -6.65
CA GLU A 37 24.06 6.45 -6.93
C GLU A 37 22.99 6.72 -7.99
N VAL A 38 23.04 5.95 -9.09
CA VAL A 38 22.10 6.04 -10.21
C VAL A 38 21.38 4.70 -10.37
N GLY A 39 20.06 4.70 -10.29
CA GLY A 39 19.26 3.47 -10.35
C GLY A 39 17.77 3.73 -10.20
N ILE A 40 17.02 2.69 -9.84
CA ILE A 40 15.57 2.73 -9.66
C ILE A 40 15.23 3.07 -8.21
N PRO A 41 14.27 3.98 -7.94
CA PRO A 41 13.88 4.32 -6.58
C PRO A 41 13.36 3.13 -5.78
N LEU A 42 13.77 3.03 -4.52
CA LEU A 42 13.19 2.16 -3.51
C LEU A 42 12.31 2.99 -2.56
N VAL A 43 11.00 2.83 -2.69
CA VAL A 43 9.98 3.53 -1.91
C VAL A 43 9.72 2.78 -0.60
N THR A 44 9.76 3.52 0.49
CA THR A 44 9.43 3.07 1.85
C THR A 44 8.33 3.95 2.45
N SER A 45 7.83 3.62 3.64
CA SER A 45 6.82 4.44 4.33
C SER A 45 7.27 5.90 4.53
N LYS A 46 8.57 6.17 4.63
CA LYS A 46 9.13 7.54 4.77
C LYS A 46 8.94 8.41 3.52
N ASN A 47 8.78 7.76 2.37
CA ASN A 47 8.59 8.42 1.08
C ASN A 47 7.10 8.73 0.81
N LEU A 48 6.17 8.15 1.58
CA LEU A 48 4.74 8.41 1.44
C LEU A 48 4.37 9.66 2.25
N LYS A 49 4.14 10.79 1.56
CA LYS A 49 3.85 12.08 2.20
C LYS A 49 2.68 12.78 1.50
N ASN A 50 1.75 13.30 2.29
CA ASN A 50 0.63 14.14 1.81
C ASN A 50 -0.14 13.50 0.63
N GLY A 51 -0.36 12.18 0.66
CA GLY A 51 -1.07 11.44 -0.39
C GLY A 51 -0.27 11.26 -1.69
N LYS A 52 1.05 11.49 -1.68
CA LYS A 52 1.96 11.32 -2.82
C LYS A 52 3.24 10.58 -2.43
N ILE A 53 3.98 10.14 -3.44
CA ILE A 53 5.31 9.57 -3.29
C ILE A 53 6.35 10.69 -3.48
N ASP A 54 7.20 10.89 -2.48
CA ASP A 54 8.33 11.81 -2.54
C ASP A 54 9.59 11.05 -2.99
N PHE A 55 9.80 11.03 -4.31
CA PHE A 55 10.95 10.38 -4.94
C PHE A 55 12.28 11.11 -4.69
N SER A 56 12.25 12.37 -4.25
CA SER A 56 13.48 13.17 -4.06
C SER A 56 14.36 12.67 -2.91
N ILE A 57 13.76 11.91 -1.98
CA ILE A 57 14.39 11.34 -0.80
C ILE A 57 14.47 9.81 -0.86
N CYS A 58 14.25 9.21 -2.04
CA CYS A 58 14.39 7.77 -2.22
C CYS A 58 15.87 7.37 -2.27
N THR A 59 16.16 6.20 -1.71
CA THR A 59 17.38 5.46 -2.03
C THR A 59 17.20 4.77 -3.37
N ASN A 60 18.22 4.74 -4.22
CA ASN A 60 18.17 4.01 -5.48
C ASN A 60 18.78 2.62 -5.35
N ILE A 61 18.27 1.67 -6.12
CA ILE A 61 18.75 0.28 -6.21
C ILE A 61 19.09 -0.06 -7.67
N SER A 62 19.84 -1.15 -7.87
CA SER A 62 20.18 -1.59 -9.23
C SER A 62 18.95 -2.08 -9.99
N ALA A 63 19.05 -2.13 -11.32
CA ALA A 63 17.98 -2.65 -12.17
C ALA A 63 17.71 -4.14 -11.90
N GLU A 64 18.75 -4.91 -11.58
CA GLU A 64 18.64 -6.33 -11.23
C GLU A 64 17.87 -6.53 -9.93
N ASP A 65 18.19 -5.74 -8.88
CA ASP A 65 17.44 -5.78 -7.62
C ASP A 65 15.98 -5.37 -7.84
N HIS A 66 15.74 -4.34 -8.64
CA HIS A 66 14.40 -3.92 -9.02
C HIS A 66 13.62 -5.05 -9.71
N GLU A 67 14.22 -5.71 -10.71
CA GLU A 67 13.60 -6.81 -11.43
C GLU A 67 13.22 -7.96 -10.49
N GLN A 68 14.12 -8.35 -9.57
CA GLN A 68 13.82 -9.41 -8.60
C GLN A 68 12.67 -9.04 -7.67
N ILE A 69 12.63 -7.80 -7.18
CA ILE A 69 11.56 -7.32 -6.29
C ILE A 69 10.23 -7.26 -7.05
N SER A 70 10.24 -6.77 -8.29
CA SER A 70 9.05 -6.59 -9.12
C SER A 70 8.35 -7.90 -9.47
N LYS A 71 9.05 -9.05 -9.48
CA LYS A 71 8.44 -10.38 -9.69
C LYS A 71 7.28 -10.67 -8.72
N ARG A 72 7.39 -10.23 -7.46
CA ARG A 72 6.31 -10.37 -6.45
C ARG A 72 5.52 -9.09 -6.26
N SER A 73 6.17 -7.94 -6.36
CA SER A 73 5.63 -6.68 -5.84
C SER A 73 5.71 -5.54 -6.86
N VAL A 74 5.53 -5.83 -8.15
CA VAL A 74 5.36 -4.80 -9.18
C VAL A 74 4.19 -3.89 -8.82
N VAL A 75 4.42 -2.59 -8.95
CA VAL A 75 3.45 -1.55 -8.66
C VAL A 75 2.91 -1.02 -9.99
N ASP A 76 1.59 -0.99 -10.13
CA ASP A 76 0.91 -0.51 -11.34
C ASP A 76 0.24 0.84 -11.08
N ASP A 77 -0.06 1.57 -12.16
CA ASP A 77 -0.87 2.79 -12.07
C ASP A 77 -2.23 2.51 -11.41
N GLY A 78 -2.64 3.39 -10.49
CA GLY A 78 -3.90 3.27 -9.76
C GLY A 78 -3.87 2.32 -8.56
N ASP A 79 -2.74 1.64 -8.30
CA ASP A 79 -2.55 0.89 -7.05
C ASP A 79 -2.54 1.80 -5.83
N ILE A 80 -2.69 1.21 -4.65
CA ILE A 80 -2.56 1.94 -3.38
C ILE A 80 -1.41 1.40 -2.56
N LEU A 81 -0.53 2.31 -2.15
CA LEU A 81 0.49 2.06 -1.13
C LEU A 81 -0.01 2.52 0.23
N TYR A 82 0.35 1.78 1.28
CA TYR A 82 -0.04 2.12 2.65
C TYR A 82 1.08 1.81 3.64
N ALA A 83 1.36 2.75 4.54
CA ALA A 83 2.41 2.60 5.53
C ALA A 83 2.01 1.59 6.61
N MET A 84 2.79 0.51 6.73
CA MET A 84 2.57 -0.55 7.72
C MET A 84 3.39 -0.38 9.01
N ILE A 85 4.49 0.37 8.95
CA ILE A 85 5.48 0.48 10.04
C ILE A 85 5.80 1.95 10.28
N GLY A 86 5.86 2.36 11.55
CA GLY A 86 6.05 3.74 12.00
C GLY A 86 4.69 4.44 12.16
N THR A 87 4.52 5.61 11.53
CA THR A 87 3.20 6.24 11.40
C THR A 87 2.33 5.41 10.47
N ILE A 88 1.51 4.53 11.03
CA ILE A 88 0.53 3.71 10.31
C ILE A 88 -0.48 4.64 9.62
N GLY A 89 -0.75 4.42 8.33
CA GLY A 89 -1.68 5.25 7.57
C GLY A 89 -1.11 5.76 6.24
N ASN A 90 -1.57 6.95 5.85
CA ASN A 90 -1.16 7.68 4.65
C ASN A 90 -1.29 6.85 3.36
N PRO A 91 -2.52 6.48 2.96
CA PRO A 91 -2.73 5.84 1.67
C PRO A 91 -2.24 6.77 0.56
N VAL A 92 -1.61 6.21 -0.48
CA VAL A 92 -1.17 6.93 -1.67
C VAL A 92 -1.66 6.16 -2.89
N ILE A 93 -2.43 6.82 -3.76
CA ILE A 93 -2.75 6.27 -5.07
C ILE A 93 -1.55 6.50 -5.97
N VAL A 94 -1.02 5.42 -6.54
CA VAL A 94 0.14 5.46 -7.44
C VAL A 94 -0.26 6.13 -8.74
N GLN A 95 0.61 7.02 -9.21
CA GLN A 95 0.59 7.56 -10.56
C GLN A 95 1.67 6.82 -11.35
N GLY A 96 1.33 6.23 -12.50
CA GLY A 96 2.24 5.45 -13.35
C GLY A 96 3.25 6.29 -14.12
N ASP A 97 3.85 7.31 -13.49
CA ASP A 97 4.80 8.23 -14.12
C ASP A 97 6.25 7.76 -14.03
N ARG A 98 6.55 6.76 -13.19
CA ARG A 98 7.89 6.26 -12.93
C ARG A 98 7.87 4.84 -12.36
N ASP A 99 8.86 4.04 -12.75
CA ASP A 99 9.12 2.74 -12.15
C ASP A 99 9.83 2.87 -10.79
N PHE A 100 9.41 2.07 -9.82
CA PHE A 100 10.04 1.99 -8.52
C PHE A 100 9.78 0.62 -7.88
N SER A 101 10.62 0.27 -6.91
CA SER A 101 10.38 -0.87 -6.02
C SER A 101 9.88 -0.39 -4.67
N ILE A 102 9.19 -1.26 -3.94
CA ILE A 102 8.67 -0.95 -2.61
C ILE A 102 9.29 -1.85 -1.54
N LYS A 103 9.53 -1.29 -0.36
CA LYS A 103 10.02 -1.99 0.82
C LYS A 103 9.17 -1.68 2.04
N ASN A 104 8.75 -2.73 2.76
CA ASN A 104 8.02 -2.63 4.02
C ASN A 104 6.76 -1.73 3.99
N VAL A 105 6.08 -1.70 2.85
CA VAL A 105 4.78 -1.02 2.66
C VAL A 105 3.77 -2.01 2.09
N ALA A 106 2.49 -1.84 2.45
CA ALA A 106 1.41 -2.64 1.87
C ALA A 106 1.12 -2.13 0.45
N LEU A 107 0.83 -3.07 -0.44
CA LEU A 107 0.46 -2.85 -1.83
C LEU A 107 -0.92 -3.45 -2.07
N PHE A 108 -1.88 -2.60 -2.46
CA PHE A 108 -3.22 -3.00 -2.85
C PHE A 108 -3.38 -2.86 -4.35
N LYS A 109 -3.68 -3.97 -5.02
CA LYS A 109 -3.67 -4.07 -6.47
C LYS A 109 -5.04 -3.85 -7.08
N PHE A 110 -5.15 -2.89 -8.00
CA PHE A 110 -6.43 -2.50 -8.58
C PHE A 110 -6.60 -2.80 -10.07
N SER A 111 -5.55 -3.19 -10.78
CA SER A 111 -5.60 -3.48 -12.23
C SER A 111 -6.62 -4.55 -12.65
N LYS A 112 -6.96 -5.48 -11.73
CA LYS A 112 -7.97 -6.53 -11.94
C LYS A 112 -9.08 -6.53 -10.88
N SER A 113 -9.14 -5.52 -10.02
CA SER A 113 -10.12 -5.47 -8.94
C SER A 113 -11.48 -4.98 -9.46
N GLN A 114 -12.56 -5.52 -8.88
CA GLN A 114 -13.91 -4.97 -9.06
C GLN A 114 -14.19 -3.79 -8.11
N VAL A 115 -13.27 -3.51 -7.17
CA VAL A 115 -13.39 -2.41 -6.22
C VAL A 115 -12.77 -1.16 -6.82
N TYR A 116 -13.48 -0.03 -6.74
CA TYR A 116 -12.92 1.26 -7.14
C TYR A 116 -11.81 1.69 -6.17
N ASN A 117 -10.61 1.95 -6.70
CA ASN A 117 -9.45 2.35 -5.90
C ASN A 117 -9.74 3.60 -5.04
N ARG A 118 -10.44 4.61 -5.57
CA ARG A 118 -10.81 5.82 -4.82
C ARG A 118 -11.69 5.52 -3.62
N TYR A 119 -12.63 4.59 -3.74
CA TYR A 119 -13.43 4.13 -2.61
C TYR A 119 -12.52 3.51 -1.54
N PHE A 120 -11.63 2.60 -1.94
CA PHE A 120 -10.71 1.94 -1.01
C PHE A 120 -9.70 2.90 -0.38
N TYR A 121 -9.24 3.91 -1.12
CA TYR A 121 -8.38 4.99 -0.63
C TYR A 121 -9.05 5.75 0.53
N HIS A 122 -10.30 6.19 0.33
CA HIS A 122 -11.06 6.88 1.38
C HIS A 122 -11.37 5.96 2.57
N LEU A 123 -11.63 4.68 2.30
CA LEU A 123 -11.84 3.68 3.33
C LEU A 123 -10.60 3.48 4.20
N LEU A 124 -9.42 3.32 3.60
CA LEU A 124 -8.14 3.23 4.30
C LEU A 124 -7.82 4.48 5.12
N GLY A 125 -8.21 5.66 4.64
CA GLY A 125 -8.06 6.92 5.36
C GLY A 125 -9.12 7.18 6.43
N SER A 126 -10.13 6.31 6.58
CA SER A 126 -11.22 6.51 7.52
C SER A 126 -10.87 6.07 8.94
N SER A 127 -11.50 6.70 9.93
CA SER A 127 -11.35 6.33 11.35
C SER A 127 -11.69 4.88 11.64
N LEU A 128 -12.54 4.27 10.81
CA LEU A 128 -12.92 2.87 10.91
C LEU A 128 -11.72 1.93 10.76
N VAL A 129 -10.88 2.15 9.73
CA VAL A 129 -9.68 1.34 9.50
C VAL A 129 -8.65 1.61 10.57
N SER A 130 -8.44 2.87 10.96
CA SER A 130 -7.53 3.22 12.07
C SER A 130 -7.91 2.53 13.38
N GLN A 131 -9.18 2.61 13.79
CA GLN A 131 -9.69 1.94 15.00
C GLN A 131 -9.54 0.42 14.94
N GLN A 132 -9.69 -0.16 13.75
CA GLN A 132 -9.51 -1.58 13.56
C GLN A 132 -8.05 -2.02 13.65
N LEU A 133 -7.14 -1.23 13.10
CA LEU A 133 -5.70 -1.49 13.22
C LEU A 133 -5.28 -1.33 14.69
N GLU A 134 -5.75 -0.31 15.39
CA GLU A 134 -5.50 -0.11 16.83
C GLU A 134 -6.01 -1.28 17.69
N LYS A 135 -7.23 -1.76 17.46
CA LYS A 135 -7.79 -2.91 18.20
C LYS A 135 -7.02 -4.22 17.97
N ASN A 136 -6.41 -4.37 16.80
CA ASN A 136 -5.66 -5.58 16.44
C ASN A 136 -4.15 -5.43 16.66
N ALA A 137 -3.66 -4.21 16.92
CA ALA A 137 -2.30 -3.96 17.34
C ALA A 137 -2.13 -4.57 18.73
N ARG A 138 -1.61 -5.80 18.79
CA ARG A 138 -1.07 -6.33 20.05
C ARG A 138 0.10 -5.43 20.41
N GLY A 139 -0.07 -4.62 21.46
CA GLY A 139 1.08 -4.06 22.16
C GLY A 139 2.03 -5.22 22.48
N GLY A 140 3.32 -5.01 22.18
CA GLY A 140 4.36 -5.99 22.47
C GLY A 140 4.42 -6.36 23.95
#